data_AF-Q8ECT6-F1
#
_entry.id   AF-Q8ECT6-F1
#
_cell.length_a   1.000
_cell.length_b   1.000
_cell.length_c   1.000
_cell.angle_alpha   90.00
_cell.angle_beta   90.00
_cell.angle_gamma   90.00
#
_symmetry.space_group_name_H-M   'P 1'
#
loop_
_entity.id
_entity.type
_entity.pdbx_description
1 polymer ?
#
loop_
_entity_poly.entity_id
_entity_poly.type
_entity_poly.pdbx_seq_one_letter_code
_entity_poly.pdbx_strand_id
1 'polypeptide(L)'
;MLKVNMGRIDISASLVKETLDSYREDFVRLVRDYAHFSYTQGDAYCDFFVDVTSMMNGVWLLTADLKSDSIEPFQEFNWSSMLNIYEEYTAEDELIALLQTTYKIGYLWLIEQLSLLKQQIDFIELRLYHNGSLDYQALS
;
A
#
# COMPACT_ATOMS: atom_id res chain seq x y z
N MET A 1 24.83 14.20 17.23
CA MET A 1 23.64 14.54 16.43
C MET A 1 22.81 13.33 15.99
N LEU A 2 23.34 12.09 16.02
CA LEU A 2 22.63 10.86 15.61
C LEU A 2 21.37 10.47 16.42
N LYS A 3 21.26 10.85 17.70
CA LYS A 3 20.12 10.46 18.56
C LYS A 3 18.80 11.18 18.22
N VAL A 4 18.86 12.37 17.63
CA VAL A 4 17.65 13.15 17.29
C VAL A 4 16.99 12.60 16.01
N ASN A 5 17.80 12.17 15.04
CA ASN A 5 17.29 11.63 13.77
C ASN A 5 16.60 10.27 13.91
N MET A 6 17.07 9.41 14.81
CA MET A 6 16.43 8.10 15.04
C MET A 6 14.99 8.27 15.55
N GLY A 7 14.76 9.24 16.45
CA GLY A 7 13.44 9.47 17.04
C GLY A 7 12.39 9.91 16.02
N ARG A 8 12.77 10.69 15.00
CA ARG A 8 11.84 11.10 13.93
C ARG A 8 11.44 9.91 13.06
N ILE A 9 12.39 9.05 12.70
CA ILE A 9 12.13 7.84 11.89
C ILE A 9 11.17 6.90 12.62
N ASP A 10 11.40 6.66 13.92
CA ASP A 10 10.54 5.80 14.74
C ASP A 10 9.10 6.36 14.85
N ILE A 11 8.96 7.68 15.07
CA ILE A 11 7.65 8.35 15.12
C ILE A 11 6.94 8.24 13.75
N SER A 12 7.65 8.50 12.66
CA SER A 12 7.12 8.37 11.31
C SER A 12 6.67 6.94 11.01
N ALA A 13 7.46 5.95 11.43
CA ALA A 13 7.13 4.54 11.27
C ALA A 13 5.82 4.18 11.99
N SER A 14 5.69 4.59 13.25
CA SER A 14 4.46 4.40 14.03
C SER A 14 3.26 5.06 13.36
N LEU A 15 3.39 6.32 12.94
CA LEU A 15 2.28 7.05 12.32
C LEU A 15 1.83 6.43 10.99
N VAL A 16 2.75 5.96 10.15
CA VAL A 16 2.39 5.25 8.90
C VAL A 16 1.60 3.99 9.22
N LYS A 17 2.10 3.16 10.15
CA LYS A 17 1.43 1.90 10.53
C LYS A 17 0.07 2.15 11.16
N GLU A 18 -0.05 3.11 12.08
CA GLU A 18 -1.32 3.49 12.72
C GLU A 18 -2.34 4.00 11.69
N THR A 19 -1.90 4.84 10.74
CA THR A 19 -2.75 5.35 9.67
C THR A 19 -3.27 4.21 8.80
N LEU A 20 -2.39 3.32 8.34
CA LEU A 20 -2.79 2.17 7.53
C LEU A 20 -3.71 1.23 8.30
N ASP A 21 -3.42 0.97 9.58
CA ASP A 21 -4.26 0.14 10.44
C ASP A 21 -5.64 0.76 10.69
N SER A 22 -5.75 2.08 10.77
CA SER A 22 -7.04 2.77 10.85
C SER A 22 -7.89 2.61 9.58
N TYR A 23 -7.24 2.40 8.43
CA TYR A 23 -7.88 2.15 7.13
C TYR A 23 -8.16 0.66 6.85
N ARG A 24 -7.80 -0.24 7.77
CA ARG A 24 -7.83 -1.70 7.53
C ARG A 24 -9.22 -2.23 7.16
N GLU A 25 -10.25 -1.80 7.88
CA GLU A 25 -11.61 -2.30 7.65
C GLU A 25 -12.14 -1.89 6.27
N ASP A 26 -11.91 -0.64 5.88
CA ASP A 26 -12.26 -0.12 4.57
C ASP A 26 -11.47 -0.82 3.45
N PHE A 27 -10.19 -1.05 3.67
CA PHE A 27 -9.35 -1.82 2.75
C PHE A 27 -9.90 -3.24 2.53
N VAL A 28 -10.23 -3.94 3.61
CA VAL A 28 -10.79 -5.31 3.57
C VAL A 28 -12.12 -5.33 2.81
N ARG A 29 -13.00 -4.35 3.08
CA ARG A 29 -14.27 -4.19 2.36
C ARG A 29 -14.03 -4.02 0.87
N LEU A 30 -13.15 -3.10 0.48
CA LEU A 30 -12.87 -2.80 -0.92
C LEU A 30 -12.28 -3.98 -1.69
N VAL A 31 -11.32 -4.69 -1.10
CA VAL A 31 -10.77 -5.91 -1.74
C VAL A 31 -11.86 -6.95 -1.96
N ARG A 32 -12.79 -7.12 -1.01
CA ARG A 32 -13.92 -8.05 -1.17
C ARG A 32 -14.90 -7.59 -2.24
N ASP A 33 -15.20 -6.30 -2.31
CA ASP A 33 -16.08 -5.73 -3.32
C ASP A 33 -15.49 -5.91 -4.72
N TYR A 34 -14.20 -5.62 -4.92
CA TYR A 34 -13.51 -5.86 -6.18
C TYR A 34 -13.41 -7.35 -6.53
N ALA A 35 -13.11 -8.22 -5.56
CA ALA A 35 -13.07 -9.66 -5.77
C ALA A 35 -14.43 -10.21 -6.23
N HIS A 36 -15.52 -9.76 -5.59
CA HIS A 36 -16.87 -10.13 -5.99
C HIS A 36 -17.20 -9.58 -7.38
N PHE A 37 -16.83 -8.32 -7.66
CA PHE A 37 -17.05 -7.70 -8.96
C PHE A 37 -16.36 -8.47 -10.08
N SER A 38 -15.05 -8.72 -9.97
CA SER A 38 -14.28 -9.54 -10.92
C SER A 38 -14.94 -10.92 -11.14
N TYR A 39 -15.33 -11.60 -10.05
CA TYR A 39 -16.01 -12.90 -10.15
C TYR A 39 -17.33 -12.80 -10.93
N THR A 40 -18.15 -11.77 -10.68
CA THR A 40 -19.42 -11.58 -11.41
C THR A 40 -19.25 -11.18 -12.88
N GLN A 41 -18.10 -10.59 -13.25
CA GLN A 41 -17.73 -10.36 -14.65
C GLN A 41 -17.22 -11.63 -15.35
N GLY A 42 -16.98 -12.72 -14.60
CA GLY A 42 -16.48 -13.98 -15.13
C GLY A 42 -14.95 -14.08 -15.15
N ASP A 43 -14.24 -13.20 -14.44
CA ASP A 43 -12.79 -13.29 -14.31
C ASP A 43 -12.39 -14.43 -13.38
N ALA A 44 -11.30 -15.12 -13.73
CA ALA A 44 -10.70 -16.14 -12.87
C ALA A 44 -9.86 -15.54 -11.72
N TYR A 45 -9.50 -14.26 -11.83
CA TYR A 45 -8.57 -13.58 -10.94
C TYR A 45 -9.04 -12.17 -10.64
N CYS A 46 -8.71 -11.66 -9.45
CA CYS A 46 -8.83 -10.26 -9.10
C CYS A 46 -7.42 -9.68 -8.93
N ASP A 47 -7.02 -8.84 -9.89
CA ASP A 47 -5.67 -8.28 -9.95
C ASP A 47 -5.62 -6.90 -9.32
N PHE A 48 -4.67 -6.71 -8.43
CA PHE A 48 -4.30 -5.42 -7.87
C PHE A 48 -2.93 -5.00 -8.37
N PHE A 49 -2.81 -3.72 -8.69
CA PHE A 49 -1.58 -3.07 -9.12
C PHE A 49 -1.11 -2.10 -8.05
N VAL A 50 0.19 -2.16 -7.74
CA VAL A 50 0.86 -1.17 -6.90
C VAL A 50 1.99 -0.49 -7.67
N ASP A 51 2.01 0.84 -7.66
CA ASP A 51 3.10 1.62 -8.25
C ASP A 51 4.22 1.81 -7.23
N VAL A 52 5.25 0.97 -7.30
CA VAL A 52 6.41 1.00 -6.41
C VAL A 52 7.16 2.31 -6.52
N THR A 53 7.26 2.90 -7.71
CA THR A 53 7.91 4.20 -7.90
C THR A 53 7.20 5.29 -7.08
N SER A 54 5.86 5.32 -7.14
CA SER A 54 5.06 6.24 -6.33
C SER A 54 5.23 5.98 -4.84
N MET A 55 5.19 4.72 -4.40
CA MET A 55 5.38 4.38 -2.98
C MET A 55 6.76 4.75 -2.44
N MET A 56 7.81 4.58 -3.24
CA MET A 56 9.17 4.99 -2.90
C MET A 56 9.30 6.51 -2.74
N ASN A 57 8.47 7.28 -3.44
CA ASN A 57 8.39 8.73 -3.30
C ASN A 57 7.38 9.20 -2.23
N GLY A 58 6.96 8.28 -1.35
CA GLY A 58 6.07 8.60 -0.23
C GLY A 58 4.59 8.66 -0.61
N VAL A 59 4.20 8.18 -1.79
CA VAL A 59 2.79 8.12 -2.21
C VAL A 59 2.28 6.69 -2.18
N TRP A 60 1.41 6.37 -1.24
CA TRP A 60 0.67 5.11 -1.24
C TRP A 60 -0.32 5.08 -2.40
N LEU A 61 -0.19 4.08 -3.28
CA LEU A 61 -1.08 3.90 -4.42
C LEU A 61 -1.30 2.41 -4.73
N LEU A 62 -2.53 1.94 -4.50
CA LEU A 62 -3.02 0.62 -4.92
C LEU A 62 -4.24 0.82 -5.81
N THR A 63 -4.35 0.06 -6.89
CA THR A 63 -5.52 0.07 -7.78
C THR A 63 -5.95 -1.34 -8.13
N ALA A 64 -7.25 -1.57 -8.30
CA ALA A 64 -7.73 -2.77 -8.98
C ALA A 64 -7.53 -2.62 -10.50
N ASP A 65 -7.17 -3.70 -11.18
CA ASP A 65 -6.99 -3.71 -12.64
C ASP A 65 -8.34 -3.49 -13.35
N LEU A 66 -9.37 -4.18 -12.85
CA LEU A 66 -10.73 -4.02 -13.33
C LEU A 66 -11.38 -2.79 -12.68
N LYS A 67 -11.61 -1.75 -13.49
CA LYS A 67 -12.29 -0.53 -13.05
C LYS A 67 -13.79 -0.76 -12.86
N SER A 68 -14.34 -0.13 -11.84
CA SER A 68 -15.78 -0.13 -11.56
C SER A 68 -16.23 1.29 -11.24
N ASP A 69 -17.35 1.70 -11.81
CA ASP A 69 -18.00 2.99 -11.49
C ASP A 69 -18.83 2.92 -10.20
N SER A 70 -19.05 1.72 -9.67
CA SER A 70 -19.89 1.46 -8.50
C SER A 70 -19.13 1.06 -7.23
N ILE A 71 -17.81 0.87 -7.34
CA ILE A 71 -16.93 0.55 -6.20
C ILE A 71 -16.00 1.73 -5.99
N GLU A 72 -15.86 2.16 -4.74
CA GLU A 72 -14.99 3.27 -4.38
C GLU A 72 -13.52 2.93 -4.68
N PRO A 73 -12.71 3.92 -5.10
CA PRO A 73 -11.27 3.71 -5.25
C PRO A 73 -10.61 3.47 -3.89
N PHE A 74 -9.43 2.84 -3.91
CA PHE A 74 -8.59 2.75 -2.71
C PHE A 74 -8.13 4.13 -2.26
N GLN A 75 -7.96 4.29 -0.95
CA GLN A 75 -7.45 5.51 -0.36
C GLN A 75 -6.00 5.73 -0.79
N GLU A 76 -5.69 6.95 -1.21
CA GLU A 76 -4.32 7.41 -1.45
C GLU A 76 -3.78 8.12 -0.20
N PHE A 77 -2.50 7.90 0.10
CA PHE A 77 -1.79 8.60 1.18
C PHE A 77 -0.54 9.28 0.63
N ASN A 78 -0.37 10.57 0.92
CA ASN A 78 0.87 11.29 0.65
C ASN A 78 1.64 11.43 1.97
N TRP A 79 2.51 10.47 2.25
CA TRP A 79 3.30 10.41 3.47
C TRP A 79 4.21 11.61 3.64
N SER A 80 4.79 12.11 2.55
CA SER A 80 5.64 13.31 2.61
C SER A 80 4.87 14.49 3.19
N SER A 81 3.62 14.68 2.77
CA SER A 81 2.73 15.71 3.32
C SER A 81 2.30 15.39 4.75
N MET A 82 1.86 14.16 5.03
CA MET A 82 1.34 13.77 6.35
C MET A 82 2.41 13.77 7.45
N LEU A 83 3.66 13.51 7.08
CA LEU A 83 4.82 13.47 7.99
C LEU A 83 5.61 14.78 8.01
N ASN A 84 5.12 15.83 7.31
CA ASN A 84 5.80 17.12 7.16
C ASN A 84 7.26 16.96 6.66
N ILE A 85 7.45 16.10 5.66
CA ILE A 85 8.72 15.91 4.96
C ILE A 85 8.76 16.93 3.83
N TYR A 86 9.49 18.02 4.07
CA TYR A 86 9.78 19.03 3.06
C TYR A 86 11.18 18.79 2.53
N GLU A 87 11.29 18.33 1.27
CA GLU A 87 12.56 17.94 0.65
C GLU A 87 13.59 19.08 0.71
N GLU A 88 13.16 20.32 0.49
CA GLU A 88 13.99 21.53 0.54
C GLU A 88 14.60 21.85 1.91
N TYR A 89 14.06 21.26 2.99
CA TYR A 89 14.51 21.49 4.37
C TYR A 89 14.98 20.23 5.10
N THR A 90 14.95 19.07 4.44
CA THR A 90 15.33 17.80 5.04
C THR A 90 16.69 17.37 4.50
N ALA A 91 17.62 17.01 5.38
CA ALA A 91 18.92 16.49 4.94
C ALA A 91 18.72 15.23 4.07
N GLU A 92 19.49 15.11 2.98
CA GLU A 92 19.31 14.03 1.99
C GLU A 92 19.30 12.64 2.62
N ASP A 93 20.25 12.33 3.50
CA ASP A 93 20.32 11.03 4.20
C ASP A 93 19.07 10.77 5.06
N GLU A 94 18.52 11.80 5.70
CA GLU A 94 17.31 11.72 6.51
C GLU A 94 16.07 11.52 5.63
N LEU A 95 15.98 12.25 4.52
CA LEU A 95 14.91 12.13 3.54
C LEU A 95 14.86 10.71 2.97
N ILE A 96 16.00 10.18 2.54
CA ILE A 96 16.12 8.80 2.03
C ILE A 96 15.66 7.80 3.09
N ALA A 97 16.13 7.94 4.33
CA ALA A 97 15.77 7.03 5.41
C ALA A 97 14.26 7.07 5.71
N LEU A 98 13.65 8.26 5.69
CA LEU A 98 12.21 8.42 5.90
C LEU A 98 11.42 7.76 4.76
N LEU A 99 11.71 8.07 3.51
CA LEU A 99 11.02 7.50 2.34
C LEU A 99 11.15 5.97 2.26
N GLN A 100 12.33 5.43 2.52
CA GLN A 100 12.54 3.98 2.59
C GLN A 100 11.72 3.33 3.71
N THR A 101 11.62 4.01 4.86
CA THR A 101 10.84 3.52 6.00
C THR A 101 9.35 3.52 5.68
N THR A 102 8.82 4.61 5.11
CA THR A 102 7.40 4.70 4.72
C THR A 102 7.05 3.67 3.66
N TYR A 103 7.90 3.52 2.64
CA TYR A 103 7.73 2.52 1.58
C TYR A 103 7.69 1.11 2.16
N LYS A 104 8.68 0.74 2.98
CA LYS A 104 8.78 -0.61 3.54
C LYS A 104 7.58 -0.97 4.40
N ILE A 105 7.14 -0.06 5.28
CA ILE A 105 6.00 -0.30 6.17
C ILE A 105 4.72 -0.45 5.36
N GLY A 106 4.49 0.45 4.41
CA GLY A 106 3.33 0.36 3.52
C GLY A 106 3.34 -0.96 2.76
N TYR A 107 4.41 -1.26 2.04
CA TYR A 107 4.46 -2.44 1.18
C TYR A 107 4.29 -3.75 1.95
N LEU A 108 4.89 -3.88 3.13
CA LEU A 108 4.70 -5.05 4.00
C LEU A 108 3.26 -5.14 4.52
N TRP A 109 2.67 -4.02 4.93
CA TRP A 109 1.27 -3.97 5.36
C TRP A 109 0.34 -4.43 4.23
N LEU A 110 0.57 -3.96 3.00
CA LEU A 110 -0.22 -4.35 1.82
C LEU A 110 -0.21 -5.87 1.62
N ILE A 111 1.00 -6.45 1.58
CA ILE A 111 1.19 -7.89 1.37
C ILE A 111 0.53 -8.68 2.48
N GLU A 112 0.69 -8.26 3.74
CA GLU A 112 0.07 -8.91 4.90
C GLU A 112 -1.46 -8.94 4.76
N GLN A 113 -2.10 -7.79 4.50
CA GLN A 113 -3.56 -7.72 4.38
C GLN A 113 -4.09 -8.52 3.18
N LEU A 114 -3.45 -8.42 2.01
CA LEU A 114 -3.87 -9.20 0.84
C LEU A 114 -3.68 -10.70 1.02
N SER A 115 -2.61 -11.13 1.70
CA SER A 115 -2.36 -12.55 1.98
C SER A 115 -3.42 -13.11 2.94
N LEU A 116 -3.77 -12.36 3.99
CA LEU A 116 -4.87 -12.72 4.89
C LEU A 116 -6.20 -12.84 4.15
N LEU A 117 -6.48 -11.93 3.22
CA LEU A 117 -7.72 -11.96 2.44
C LEU A 117 -7.73 -13.10 1.42
N LYS A 118 -6.60 -13.41 0.78
CA LYS A 118 -6.46 -14.57 -0.12
C LYS A 118 -6.79 -15.88 0.60
N GLN A 119 -6.48 -16.00 1.89
CA GLN A 119 -6.84 -17.17 2.71
C GLN A 119 -8.34 -17.22 3.06
N GLN A 120 -9.05 -16.09 2.99
CA GLN A 120 -10.47 -15.96 3.36
C GLN A 120 -11.43 -15.90 2.17
N ILE A 121 -10.92 -15.64 0.97
CA ILE A 121 -11.68 -15.54 -0.28
C ILE A 121 -11.30 -16.75 -1.15
N ASP A 122 -12.24 -17.69 -1.30
CA ASP A 122 -12.02 -18.99 -1.94
C ASP A 122 -12.59 -19.10 -3.36
N PHE A 123 -13.46 -18.17 -3.75
CA PHE A 123 -14.16 -18.19 -5.04
C PHE A 123 -13.41 -17.49 -6.18
N ILE A 124 -12.35 -16.75 -5.88
CA ILE A 124 -11.50 -16.08 -6.87
C ILE A 124 -10.08 -15.91 -6.33
N GLU A 125 -9.08 -16.03 -7.20
CA GLU A 125 -7.70 -15.82 -6.80
C GLU A 125 -7.35 -14.32 -6.79
N LEU A 126 -6.86 -13.83 -5.65
CA LEU A 126 -6.27 -12.50 -5.54
C LEU A 126 -4.80 -12.51 -5.99
N ARG A 127 -4.40 -11.53 -6.79
CA ARG A 127 -3.01 -11.35 -7.23
C ARG A 127 -2.58 -9.90 -7.10
N LEU A 128 -1.30 -9.70 -6.79
CA LEU A 128 -0.68 -8.39 -6.70
C LEU A 128 0.47 -8.31 -7.71
N TYR A 129 0.52 -7.27 -8.51
CA TYR A 129 1.65 -6.99 -9.40
C TYR A 129 2.07 -5.53 -9.28
N HIS A 130 3.26 -5.21 -9.79
CA HIS A 130 3.81 -3.86 -9.69
C HIS A 130 4.67 -3.52 -10.90
N ASN A 131 4.92 -2.22 -11.08
CA ASN A 131 5.83 -1.76 -12.12
C ASN A 131 7.26 -2.30 -11.91
N GLY A 132 7.95 -2.56 -13.02
CA GLY A 132 9.32 -3.08 -13.01
C GLY A 132 9.45 -4.60 -12.82
N SER A 133 8.35 -5.33 -12.62
CA SER A 133 8.30 -6.80 -12.59
C SER A 133 7.24 -7.32 -13.55
N LEU A 134 7.53 -8.42 -14.25
CA LEU A 134 6.53 -9.20 -15.00
C LEU A 134 5.90 -10.29 -14.13
N ASP A 135 6.49 -10.56 -12.96
CA ASP A 135 6.04 -11.56 -12.02
C ASP A 135 5.09 -10.96 -10.98
N TYR A 136 4.07 -11.74 -10.61
CA TYR A 136 3.19 -11.41 -9.49
C TYR A 136 3.94 -11.53 -8.16
N GLN A 137 3.67 -10.60 -7.25
CA GLN A 137 4.13 -10.67 -5.87
C GLN A 137 3.48 -11.88 -5.20
N ALA A 138 4.31 -12.74 -4.61
CA ALA A 138 3.84 -13.87 -3.84
C ALA A 138 3.00 -13.37 -2.64
N LEU A 139 1.76 -13.85 -2.57
CA LEU A 139 0.84 -13.71 -1.45
C LEU A 139 0.71 -15.10 -0.82
N SER A 140 1.29 -15.30 0.37
CA SER A 140 1.38 -16.58 1.07
C SER A 140 0.62 -16.55 2.39
#